data_AF-A0A316BEC3-F1
#
_entry.id   AF-A0A316BEC3-F1
#
_cell.length_a   1.000
_cell.length_b   1.000
_cell.length_c   1.000
_cell.angle_alpha   90.00
_cell.angle_beta   90.00
_cell.angle_gamma   90.00
#
_symmetry.space_group_name_H-M   'P 1'
#
loop_
_entity.id
_entity.type
_entity.pdbx_description
1 polymer ?
#
loop_
_entity_poly.entity_id
_entity_poly.type
_entity_poly.pdbx_seq_one_letter_code
_entity_poly.pdbx_strand_id
1 'polypeptide(L)'
;MENKDHSKAYTDFFRHLNANGKERAYGGFAPDTLDKLYDWERDEVEETIWTRFKFSGEGDLAMLVSKLQKYDGIEALNERLSEGLAGSEYSMRMVFVAAAAYDATLIEDYLDYIFEYYDKKQDYASLSVLSYLKPCDKLYGFFTDVYLNSSDSTARMVAVDGLLNCKGYIENPMDLEERSTFDGMTCAFLSDDPELRKKKLARFENGEFDNIPRTEGSFKIVSSEEAIRMAKERQKEEDPGELVTGVIDATESRTYIVFYEPENRYIPSDLSEELDIKPAVGDKVRLLKKKRGRGIIMSIEA
;
A
#
# COMPACT_ATOMS: atom_id res chain seq x y z
N MET A 1 45.81 9.81 -1.08
CA MET A 1 44.52 9.18 -0.74
C MET A 1 43.78 9.01 -2.04
N GLU A 2 43.49 7.77 -2.44
CA GLU A 2 42.59 7.53 -3.57
C GLU A 2 41.23 8.13 -3.23
N ASN A 3 40.70 8.95 -4.13
CA ASN A 3 39.34 9.47 -4.04
C ASN A 3 38.43 8.28 -4.35
N LYS A 4 38.00 7.55 -3.31
CA LYS A 4 37.04 6.47 -3.48
C LYS A 4 35.67 7.10 -3.62
N ASP A 5 35.09 6.99 -4.81
CA ASP A 5 33.72 7.43 -5.03
C ASP A 5 32.79 6.57 -4.17
N HIS A 6 31.88 7.24 -3.46
CA HIS A 6 30.89 6.59 -2.61
C HIS A 6 29.86 5.82 -3.45
N SER A 7 29.30 4.75 -2.88
CA SER A 7 28.18 4.05 -3.46
C SER A 7 26.94 4.97 -3.54
N LYS A 8 26.04 4.63 -4.47
CA LYS A 8 24.74 5.29 -4.54
C LYS A 8 23.94 5.11 -3.24
N ALA A 9 24.00 3.94 -2.62
CA ALA A 9 23.31 3.65 -1.36
C ALA A 9 23.80 4.55 -0.22
N TYR A 10 25.12 4.77 -0.11
CA TYR A 10 25.70 5.71 0.84
C TYR A 10 25.20 7.14 0.62
N THR A 11 25.27 7.59 -0.63
CA THR A 11 24.84 8.96 -1.01
C THR A 11 23.35 9.16 -0.76
N ASP A 12 22.53 8.18 -1.12
CA ASP A 12 21.08 8.20 -0.91
C ASP A 12 20.71 8.18 0.58
N PHE A 13 21.40 7.37 1.40
CA PHE A 13 21.23 7.32 2.85
C PHE A 13 21.46 8.68 3.50
N PHE A 14 22.62 9.30 3.29
CA PHE A 14 22.94 10.59 3.91
C PHE A 14 22.11 11.75 3.34
N ARG A 15 21.74 11.70 2.06
CA ARG A 15 20.80 12.66 1.49
C ARG A 15 19.44 12.55 2.18
N HIS A 16 18.93 11.33 2.40
CA HIS A 16 17.65 11.15 3.08
C HIS A 16 17.71 11.53 4.57
N LEU A 17 18.79 11.16 5.26
CA LEU A 17 19.02 11.49 6.66
C LEU A 17 19.00 13.02 6.90
N ASN A 18 19.55 13.79 5.96
CA ASN A 18 19.60 15.26 6.01
C ASN A 18 18.38 15.94 5.37
N ALA A 19 17.42 15.18 4.83
CA ALA A 19 16.23 15.73 4.21
C ALA A 19 15.26 16.29 5.26
N ASN A 20 14.46 17.29 4.86
CA ASN A 20 13.52 17.99 5.74
C ASN A 20 12.09 17.95 5.17
N GLY A 21 11.08 18.01 6.05
CA GLY A 21 9.69 18.14 5.65
C GLY A 21 9.22 17.00 4.73
N LYS A 22 8.67 17.35 3.56
CA LYS A 22 8.12 16.36 2.60
C LYS A 22 9.19 15.43 2.02
N GLU A 23 10.40 15.92 1.79
CA GLU A 23 11.49 15.10 1.23
C GLU A 23 11.86 13.95 2.19
N ARG A 24 11.78 14.20 3.50
CA ARG A 24 11.93 13.16 4.51
C ARG A 24 10.69 12.28 4.64
N ALA A 25 9.49 12.87 4.60
CA ALA A 25 8.24 12.11 4.75
C ALA A 25 7.99 11.07 3.65
N TYR A 26 8.44 11.32 2.41
CA TYR A 26 8.20 10.44 1.27
C TYR A 26 9.43 9.64 0.83
N GLY A 27 10.63 9.97 1.33
CA GLY A 27 11.87 9.36 0.84
C GLY A 27 12.12 7.95 1.35
N GLY A 28 11.74 7.66 2.61
CA GLY A 28 12.01 6.39 3.29
C GLY A 28 13.48 5.94 3.27
N PHE A 29 13.80 4.92 4.05
CA PHE A 29 15.04 4.17 3.84
C PHE A 29 14.73 2.91 3.04
N ALA A 30 15.53 2.62 2.02
CA ALA A 30 15.39 1.37 1.29
C ALA A 30 15.75 0.19 2.22
N PRO A 31 14.95 -0.88 2.31
CA PRO A 31 15.22 -1.99 3.22
C PRO A 31 16.59 -2.66 2.99
N ASP A 32 17.10 -2.62 1.77
CA ASP A 32 18.38 -3.22 1.35
C ASP A 32 19.55 -2.22 1.35
N THR A 33 19.40 -1.05 1.99
CA THR A 33 20.44 0.00 2.04
C THR A 33 21.77 -0.56 2.53
N LEU A 34 21.79 -1.29 3.64
CA LEU A 34 23.02 -1.81 4.25
C LEU A 34 23.68 -2.91 3.40
N ASP A 35 22.91 -3.64 2.60
CA ASP A 35 23.41 -4.72 1.74
C ASP A 35 24.13 -4.19 0.50
N LYS A 36 23.93 -2.91 0.17
CA LYS A 36 24.50 -2.22 -1.00
C LYS A 36 25.71 -1.34 -0.68
N LEU A 37 26.09 -1.24 0.59
CA LEU A 37 27.26 -0.46 1.04
C LEU A 37 28.54 -1.26 0.88
N TYR A 38 29.64 -0.57 0.57
CA TYR A 38 30.96 -1.16 0.76
C TYR A 38 31.28 -1.30 2.25
N ASP A 39 32.11 -2.27 2.64
CA ASP A 39 32.49 -2.49 4.04
C ASP A 39 33.00 -1.21 4.74
N TRP A 40 33.79 -0.41 4.03
CA TRP A 40 34.35 0.85 4.56
C TRP A 40 33.30 1.98 4.70
N GLU A 41 32.19 1.90 3.98
CA GLU A 41 31.05 2.82 4.10
C GLU A 41 30.09 2.38 5.21
N ARG A 42 29.87 1.07 5.29
CA ARG A 42 29.00 0.44 6.27
C ARG A 42 29.40 0.81 7.68
N ASP A 43 30.70 0.90 7.93
CA ASP A 43 31.23 1.27 9.23
C ASP A 43 30.70 2.61 9.76
N GLU A 44 30.65 3.64 8.92
CA GLU A 44 30.17 4.98 9.26
C GLU A 44 28.63 5.04 9.29
N VAL A 45 27.98 4.36 8.35
CA VAL A 45 26.52 4.32 8.26
C VAL A 45 25.92 3.63 9.49
N GLU A 46 26.48 2.50 9.93
CA GLU A 46 25.98 1.80 11.13
C GLU A 46 26.12 2.63 12.40
N GLU A 47 27.27 3.29 12.60
CA GLU A 47 27.49 4.20 13.75
C GLU A 47 26.50 5.37 13.73
N THR A 48 26.21 5.91 12.54
CA THR A 48 25.25 6.99 12.36
C THR A 48 23.82 6.54 12.71
N ILE A 49 23.39 5.39 12.18
CA ILE A 49 22.07 4.81 12.47
C ILE A 49 21.92 4.57 13.97
N TRP A 50 22.91 3.91 14.57
CA TRP A 50 22.90 3.59 15.99
C TRP A 50 22.76 4.85 16.85
N THR A 51 23.61 5.85 16.59
CA THR A 51 23.62 7.11 17.34
C THR A 51 22.29 7.85 17.22
N ARG A 52 21.75 7.96 16.00
CA ARG A 52 20.49 8.67 15.73
C ARG A 52 19.30 7.96 16.35
N PHE A 53 19.25 6.63 16.26
CA PHE A 53 18.18 5.84 16.87
C PHE A 53 18.22 5.93 18.40
N LYS A 54 19.36 5.64 19.02
CA LYS A 54 19.50 5.59 20.49
C LYS A 54 19.38 6.97 21.14
N PHE A 55 20.02 8.00 20.59
CA PHE A 55 20.14 9.28 21.28
C PHE A 55 19.21 10.37 20.74
N SER A 56 18.74 10.27 19.49
CA SER A 56 17.81 11.25 18.89
C SER A 56 16.38 10.72 18.75
N GLY A 57 16.14 9.43 18.99
CA GLY A 57 14.79 8.83 18.95
C GLY A 57 14.16 8.85 17.55
N GLU A 58 14.98 8.79 16.51
CA GLU A 58 14.55 8.76 15.10
C GLU A 58 14.02 7.35 14.75
N GLY A 59 12.72 7.13 15.00
CA GLY A 59 12.07 5.83 14.84
C GLY A 59 11.93 5.32 13.39
N ASP A 60 12.04 6.20 12.40
CA ASP A 60 12.09 5.85 10.97
C ASP A 60 13.34 5.03 10.59
N LEU A 61 14.38 5.06 11.43
CA LEU A 61 15.57 4.22 11.28
C LEU A 61 15.40 2.79 11.79
N ALA A 62 14.31 2.47 12.49
CA ALA A 62 14.12 1.18 13.17
C ALA A 62 14.32 -0.03 12.23
N MET A 63 13.86 0.07 10.98
CA MET A 63 14.01 -1.01 9.99
C MET A 63 15.47 -1.33 9.62
N LEU A 64 16.38 -0.36 9.78
CA LEU A 64 17.81 -0.55 9.54
C LEU A 64 18.54 -1.00 10.81
N VAL A 65 18.04 -0.61 11.98
CA VAL A 65 18.64 -0.96 13.28
C VAL A 65 18.72 -2.47 13.46
N SER A 66 17.67 -3.21 13.10
CA SER A 66 17.66 -4.68 13.18
C SER A 66 18.68 -5.37 12.25
N LYS A 67 19.27 -4.64 11.30
CA LYS A 67 20.20 -5.16 10.28
C LYS A 67 21.65 -4.73 10.51
N LEU A 68 21.93 -4.01 11.60
CA LEU A 68 23.30 -3.61 11.97
C LEU A 68 24.13 -4.84 12.33
N GLN A 69 25.39 -4.86 11.92
CA GLN A 69 26.33 -5.93 12.25
C GLN A 69 27.15 -5.61 13.52
N LYS A 70 27.40 -4.33 13.79
CA LYS A 70 28.21 -3.88 14.93
C LYS A 70 27.46 -3.85 16.26
N TYR A 71 26.14 -3.72 16.23
CA TYR A 71 25.32 -3.49 17.41
C TYR A 71 24.19 -4.50 17.48
N ASP A 72 23.74 -4.80 18.71
CA ASP A 72 22.53 -5.59 18.90
C ASP A 72 21.29 -4.75 18.62
N GLY A 73 20.86 -4.80 17.36
CA GLY A 73 19.68 -4.08 16.90
C GLY A 73 18.38 -4.54 17.57
N ILE A 74 18.26 -5.84 17.86
CA ILE A 74 17.03 -6.41 18.44
C ILE A 74 16.89 -6.01 19.91
N GLU A 75 17.97 -6.10 20.67
CA GLU A 75 18.01 -5.59 22.04
C GLU A 75 17.67 -4.09 22.07
N ALA A 76 18.23 -3.30 21.15
CA ALA A 76 17.93 -1.88 21.08
C ALA A 76 16.47 -1.55 20.79
N LEU A 77 15.81 -2.31 19.90
CA LEU A 77 14.39 -2.17 19.62
C LEU A 77 13.53 -2.54 20.85
N ASN A 78 13.90 -3.61 21.56
CA ASN A 78 13.21 -4.05 22.78
C ASN A 78 13.31 -3.07 23.93
N GLU A 79 14.50 -2.52 24.17
CA GLU A 79 14.71 -1.46 25.15
C GLU A 79 13.83 -0.25 24.82
N ARG A 80 13.79 0.15 23.55
CA ARG A 80 12.99 1.29 23.11
C ARG A 80 11.49 1.05 23.30
N LEU A 81 10.99 -0.13 22.96
CA LEU A 81 9.59 -0.54 23.21
C LEU A 81 9.25 -0.47 24.69
N SER A 82 10.14 -0.99 25.54
CA SER A 82 9.98 -1.00 27.00
C SER A 82 9.93 0.42 27.59
N GLU A 83 10.84 1.30 27.15
CA GLU A 83 10.86 2.72 27.54
C GLU A 83 9.57 3.44 27.12
N GLY A 84 9.15 3.26 25.87
CA GLY A 84 7.94 3.87 25.33
C GLY A 84 6.70 3.44 26.11
N LEU A 85 6.55 2.14 26.37
CA LEU A 85 5.44 1.60 27.16
C LEU A 85 5.44 2.14 28.60
N ALA A 86 6.59 2.18 29.26
CA ALA A 86 6.72 2.74 30.61
C ALA A 86 6.37 4.24 30.65
N GLY A 87 6.72 4.99 29.59
CA GLY A 87 6.37 6.39 29.42
C GLY A 87 4.95 6.66 28.92
N SER A 88 4.16 5.61 28.65
CA SER A 88 2.88 5.71 27.93
C SER A 88 2.99 6.44 26.57
N GLU A 89 4.15 6.33 25.93
CA GLU A 89 4.38 6.86 24.59
C GLU A 89 3.60 6.02 23.59
N TYR A 90 2.61 6.65 22.97
CA TYR A 90 1.75 6.02 22.01
C TYR A 90 1.80 6.75 20.67
N SER A 91 2.86 6.47 19.91
CA SER A 91 3.26 7.24 18.74
C SER A 91 3.52 6.35 17.51
N MET A 92 3.45 6.95 16.31
CA MET A 92 3.84 6.27 15.06
C MET A 92 5.31 5.83 15.07
N ARG A 93 6.18 6.49 15.85
CA ARG A 93 7.58 6.06 15.99
C ARG A 93 7.66 4.68 16.61
N MET A 94 6.87 4.44 17.65
CA MET A 94 6.80 3.14 18.31
C MET A 94 6.17 2.07 17.41
N VAL A 95 5.25 2.44 16.51
CA VAL A 95 4.74 1.54 15.47
C VAL A 95 5.87 1.06 14.56
N PHE A 96 6.75 1.96 14.08
CA PHE A 96 7.91 1.57 13.28
C PHE A 96 8.89 0.67 14.05
N VAL A 97 9.11 0.94 15.35
CA VAL A 97 9.96 0.11 16.20
C VAL A 97 9.37 -1.29 16.37
N ALA A 98 8.09 -1.41 16.69
CA ALA A 98 7.40 -2.69 16.83
C ALA A 98 7.38 -3.48 15.51
N ALA A 99 7.12 -2.79 14.39
CA ALA A 99 7.13 -3.38 13.05
C ALA A 99 8.51 -3.93 12.68
N ALA A 100 9.59 -3.19 12.96
CA ALA A 100 10.95 -3.64 12.71
C ALA A 100 11.34 -4.82 13.61
N ALA A 101 10.89 -4.82 14.86
CA ALA A 101 11.13 -5.93 15.79
C ALA A 101 10.40 -7.21 15.32
N TYR A 102 9.14 -7.08 14.88
CA TYR A 102 8.39 -8.18 14.28
C TYR A 102 9.08 -8.72 13.03
N ASP A 103 9.42 -7.86 12.05
CA ASP A 103 9.98 -8.34 10.78
C ASP A 103 11.33 -9.08 10.96
N ALA A 104 12.09 -8.70 11.98
CA ALA A 104 13.37 -9.31 12.28
C ALA A 104 13.28 -10.61 13.09
N THR A 105 12.24 -10.79 13.91
CA THR A 105 12.14 -11.91 14.86
C THR A 105 10.97 -12.86 14.60
N LEU A 106 9.96 -12.40 13.87
CA LEU A 106 8.65 -13.03 13.65
C LEU A 106 7.86 -13.28 14.95
N ILE A 107 8.20 -12.60 16.04
CA ILE A 107 7.46 -12.71 17.31
C ILE A 107 6.19 -11.87 17.23
N GLU A 108 5.04 -12.54 17.21
CA GLU A 108 3.72 -11.91 17.02
C GLU A 108 3.28 -10.96 18.14
N ASP A 109 3.91 -11.01 19.32
CA ASP A 109 3.60 -10.12 20.45
C ASP A 109 3.90 -8.65 20.11
N TYR A 110 4.86 -8.38 19.21
CA TYR A 110 5.13 -7.02 18.74
C TYR A 110 3.95 -6.42 17.98
N LEU A 111 3.09 -7.25 17.37
CA LEU A 111 1.93 -6.79 16.62
C LEU A 111 0.86 -6.20 17.54
N ASP A 112 0.76 -6.67 18.80
CA ASP A 112 -0.26 -6.20 19.74
C ASP A 112 -0.18 -4.70 19.99
N TYR A 113 1.04 -4.17 20.07
CA TYR A 113 1.25 -2.73 20.20
C TYR A 113 0.66 -1.96 19.01
N ILE A 114 0.87 -2.46 17.79
CA ILE A 114 0.44 -1.79 16.57
C ILE A 114 -1.08 -1.90 16.41
N PHE A 115 -1.68 -3.05 16.74
CA PHE A 115 -3.12 -3.24 16.73
C PHE A 115 -3.81 -2.34 17.72
N GLU A 116 -3.32 -2.30 18.96
CA GLU A 116 -3.84 -1.39 19.97
C GLU A 116 -3.66 0.07 19.47
N TYR A 117 -2.57 0.38 18.75
CA TYR A 117 -2.34 1.71 18.19
C TYR A 117 -3.42 2.11 17.20
N TYR A 118 -3.66 1.23 16.24
CA TYR A 118 -4.71 1.39 15.26
C TYR A 118 -6.09 1.52 15.93
N ASP A 119 -6.43 0.67 16.90
CA ASP A 119 -7.74 0.71 17.56
C ASP A 119 -8.03 2.08 18.20
N LYS A 120 -7.04 2.66 18.88
CA LYS A 120 -7.19 3.97 19.55
C LYS A 120 -7.17 5.16 18.60
N LYS A 121 -6.44 5.07 17.48
CA LYS A 121 -6.17 6.22 16.61
C LYS A 121 -6.92 6.19 15.28
N GLN A 122 -7.33 4.99 14.84
CA GLN A 122 -7.85 4.71 13.51
C GLN A 122 -6.94 5.29 12.42
N ASP A 123 -5.63 5.15 12.61
CA ASP A 123 -4.61 5.78 11.76
C ASP A 123 -4.21 4.86 10.60
N TYR A 124 -4.52 5.27 9.38
CA TYR A 124 -4.18 4.52 8.15
C TYR A 124 -2.68 4.31 7.95
N ALA A 125 -1.83 5.18 8.51
CA ALA A 125 -0.39 5.01 8.39
C ALA A 125 0.08 3.74 9.10
N SER A 126 -0.49 3.44 10.28
CA SER A 126 -0.20 2.20 11.01
C SER A 126 -0.73 0.95 10.29
N LEU A 127 -1.92 1.04 9.71
CA LEU A 127 -2.50 -0.05 8.90
C LEU A 127 -1.66 -0.35 7.66
N SER A 128 -1.11 0.70 7.03
CA SER A 128 -0.20 0.56 5.88
C SER A 128 1.14 -0.06 6.28
N VAL A 129 1.66 0.23 7.48
CA VAL A 129 2.87 -0.43 7.98
C VAL A 129 2.63 -1.93 8.13
N LEU A 130 1.48 -2.31 8.72
CA LEU A 130 1.12 -3.72 8.91
C LEU A 130 1.03 -4.46 7.58
N SER A 131 0.49 -3.84 6.53
CA SER A 131 0.28 -4.52 5.23
C SER A 131 1.59 -4.88 4.52
N TYR A 132 2.72 -4.32 4.96
CA TYR A 132 4.05 -4.61 4.44
C TYR A 132 4.83 -5.64 5.24
N LEU A 133 4.30 -6.08 6.39
CA LEU A 133 4.97 -7.04 7.23
C LEU A 133 4.86 -8.46 6.67
N LYS A 134 5.79 -9.31 7.08
CA LYS A 134 5.75 -10.74 6.75
C LYS A 134 4.43 -11.36 7.24
N PRO A 135 3.71 -12.09 6.38
CA PRO A 135 2.45 -12.73 6.72
C PRO A 135 2.50 -13.62 7.97
N CYS A 136 1.43 -13.56 8.77
CA CYS A 136 1.09 -14.54 9.79
C CYS A 136 -0.44 -14.60 9.98
N ASP A 137 -0.93 -15.64 10.66
CA ASP A 137 -2.37 -15.84 10.89
C ASP A 137 -2.98 -14.68 11.70
N LYS A 138 -2.22 -14.11 12.63
CA LYS A 138 -2.64 -12.97 13.45
C LYS A 138 -2.82 -11.70 12.61
N LEU A 139 -1.92 -11.42 11.67
CA LEU A 139 -2.08 -10.33 10.70
C LEU A 139 -3.28 -10.56 9.78
N TYR A 140 -3.43 -11.78 9.26
CA TYR A 140 -4.57 -12.12 8.40
C TYR A 140 -5.89 -11.87 9.13
N GLY A 141 -6.03 -12.38 10.36
CA GLY A 141 -7.22 -12.17 11.19
C GLY A 141 -7.51 -10.69 11.46
N PHE A 142 -6.47 -9.88 11.73
CA PHE A 142 -6.61 -8.44 11.91
C PHE A 142 -7.12 -7.75 10.64
N PHE A 143 -6.55 -8.03 9.47
CA PHE A 143 -7.01 -7.44 8.21
C PHE A 143 -8.44 -7.90 7.85
N THR A 144 -8.78 -9.14 8.12
CA THR A 144 -10.16 -9.65 7.97
C THR A 144 -11.13 -8.82 8.83
N ASP A 145 -10.79 -8.57 10.09
CA ASP A 145 -11.62 -7.77 10.98
C ASP A 145 -11.80 -6.33 10.46
N VAL A 146 -10.70 -5.66 10.12
CA VAL A 146 -10.73 -4.30 9.55
C VAL A 146 -11.57 -4.25 8.27
N TYR A 147 -11.39 -5.20 7.36
CA TYR A 147 -12.15 -5.26 6.11
C TYR A 147 -13.66 -5.42 6.37
N LEU A 148 -14.06 -6.33 7.27
CA LEU A 148 -15.45 -6.63 7.56
C LEU A 148 -16.15 -5.56 8.39
N ASN A 149 -15.42 -4.86 9.27
CA ASN A 149 -16.03 -4.02 10.30
C ASN A 149 -15.76 -2.52 10.13
N SER A 150 -14.72 -2.11 9.41
CA SER A 150 -14.44 -0.68 9.21
C SER A 150 -15.49 -0.02 8.31
N SER A 151 -16.00 1.14 8.74
CA SER A 151 -16.84 2.01 7.92
C SER A 151 -16.04 2.78 6.88
N ASP A 152 -14.72 2.86 7.02
CA ASP A 152 -13.86 3.63 6.15
C ASP A 152 -13.38 2.80 4.94
N SER A 153 -13.68 3.27 3.73
CA SER A 153 -13.31 2.56 2.50
C SER A 153 -11.80 2.50 2.27
N THR A 154 -11.04 3.52 2.67
CA THR A 154 -9.58 3.55 2.56
C THR A 154 -8.95 2.53 3.50
N ALA A 155 -9.42 2.44 4.75
CA ALA A 155 -8.96 1.39 5.68
C ALA A 155 -9.28 0.00 5.12
N ARG A 156 -10.48 -0.21 4.55
CA ARG A 156 -10.82 -1.48 3.90
C ARG A 156 -9.91 -1.80 2.72
N MET A 157 -9.56 -0.82 1.88
CA MET A 157 -8.61 -1.04 0.78
C MET A 157 -7.24 -1.48 1.28
N VAL A 158 -6.67 -0.79 2.26
CA VAL A 158 -5.36 -1.15 2.83
C VAL A 158 -5.42 -2.53 3.49
N ALA A 159 -6.54 -2.89 4.12
CA ALA A 159 -6.73 -4.22 4.67
C ALA A 159 -6.75 -5.30 3.58
N VAL A 160 -7.35 -5.03 2.42
CA VAL A 160 -7.33 -5.97 1.27
C VAL A 160 -5.91 -6.16 0.75
N ASP A 161 -5.11 -5.10 0.62
CA ASP A 161 -3.68 -5.24 0.27
C ASP A 161 -2.95 -6.14 1.29
N GLY A 162 -3.25 -5.99 2.57
CA GLY A 162 -2.74 -6.86 3.63
C GLY A 162 -3.18 -8.32 3.48
N LEU A 163 -4.45 -8.57 3.12
CA LEU A 163 -4.96 -9.93 2.85
C LEU A 163 -4.28 -10.57 1.63
N LEU A 164 -4.05 -9.80 0.57
CA LEU A 164 -3.36 -10.25 -0.64
C LEU A 164 -1.91 -10.64 -0.34
N ASN A 165 -1.18 -9.81 0.42
CA ASN A 165 0.15 -10.15 0.92
C ASN A 165 0.10 -11.42 1.79
N CYS A 166 -0.85 -11.51 2.73
CA CYS A 166 -0.97 -12.69 3.60
C CYS A 166 -1.24 -14.00 2.86
N LYS A 167 -1.92 -13.95 1.71
CA LYS A 167 -2.17 -15.10 0.84
C LYS A 167 -1.06 -15.36 -0.19
N GLY A 168 -0.01 -14.53 -0.21
CA GLY A 168 1.13 -14.69 -1.11
C GLY A 168 0.86 -14.27 -2.56
N TYR A 169 -0.16 -13.44 -2.81
CA TYR A 169 -0.35 -12.85 -4.14
C TYR A 169 0.71 -11.78 -4.42
N ILE A 170 1.08 -11.02 -3.38
CA ILE A 170 2.12 -10.00 -3.44
C ILE A 170 3.36 -10.58 -2.78
N GLU A 171 4.42 -10.79 -3.55
CA GLU A 171 5.71 -11.28 -3.08
C GLU A 171 6.52 -10.17 -2.40
N ASN A 172 6.54 -8.98 -2.99
CA ASN A 172 7.22 -7.81 -2.45
C ASN A 172 6.23 -6.67 -2.18
N PRO A 173 5.73 -6.51 -0.95
CA PRO A 173 4.79 -5.43 -0.62
C PRO A 173 5.38 -4.01 -0.77
N MET A 174 6.69 -3.87 -0.90
CA MET A 174 7.35 -2.60 -1.19
C MET A 174 7.49 -2.31 -2.69
N ASP A 175 7.18 -3.28 -3.56
CA ASP A 175 7.14 -3.08 -5.00
C ASP A 175 5.78 -2.52 -5.43
N LEU A 176 5.78 -1.22 -5.76
CA LEU A 176 4.58 -0.53 -6.21
C LEU A 176 4.08 -1.03 -7.58
N GLU A 177 4.99 -1.49 -8.46
CA GLU A 177 4.60 -2.01 -9.76
C GLU A 177 3.84 -3.32 -9.56
N GLU A 178 4.39 -4.24 -8.75
CA GLU A 178 3.74 -5.52 -8.42
C GLU A 178 2.35 -5.29 -7.81
N ARG A 179 2.25 -4.45 -6.78
CA ARG A 179 0.99 -4.17 -6.10
C ARG A 179 -0.08 -3.63 -7.05
N SER A 180 0.29 -2.74 -7.95
CA SER A 180 -0.65 -2.16 -8.91
C SER A 180 -1.26 -3.17 -9.89
N THR A 181 -0.61 -4.33 -10.07
CA THR A 181 -1.18 -5.42 -10.88
C THR A 181 -2.41 -6.07 -10.21
N PHE A 182 -2.59 -5.84 -8.91
CA PHE A 182 -3.71 -6.34 -8.09
C PHE A 182 -4.79 -5.29 -7.82
N ASP A 183 -4.68 -4.07 -8.35
CA ASP A 183 -5.69 -3.02 -8.19
C ASP A 183 -7.11 -3.51 -8.56
N GLY A 184 -7.22 -4.33 -9.62
CA GLY A 184 -8.48 -4.93 -10.03
C GLY A 184 -9.09 -5.87 -8.98
N MET A 185 -8.25 -6.65 -8.29
CA MET A 185 -8.69 -7.49 -7.17
C MET A 185 -9.09 -6.63 -5.97
N THR A 186 -8.27 -5.64 -5.60
CA THR A 186 -8.58 -4.72 -4.50
C THR A 186 -9.91 -3.99 -4.74
N CYS A 187 -10.17 -3.53 -5.97
CA CYS A 187 -11.46 -2.94 -6.34
C CYS A 187 -12.62 -3.94 -6.23
N ALA A 188 -12.41 -5.20 -6.62
CA ALA A 188 -13.46 -6.22 -6.54
C ALA A 188 -13.90 -6.52 -5.10
N PHE A 189 -13.05 -6.26 -4.10
CA PHE A 189 -13.40 -6.37 -2.68
C PHE A 189 -14.26 -5.21 -2.16
N LEU A 190 -14.28 -4.06 -2.83
CA LEU A 190 -14.96 -2.88 -2.33
C LEU A 190 -16.48 -3.08 -2.27
N SER A 191 -17.05 -2.76 -1.12
CA SER A 191 -18.49 -2.73 -0.89
C SER A 191 -18.78 -2.03 0.43
N ASP A 192 -19.87 -1.26 0.47
CA ASP A 192 -20.42 -0.72 1.72
C ASP A 192 -21.38 -1.70 2.41
N ASP A 193 -21.80 -2.78 1.74
CA ASP A 193 -22.68 -3.81 2.31
C ASP A 193 -21.86 -4.83 3.13
N PRO A 194 -22.06 -4.92 4.46
CA PRO A 194 -21.37 -5.90 5.31
C PRO A 194 -21.59 -7.36 4.90
N GLU A 195 -22.79 -7.72 4.44
CA GLU A 195 -23.09 -9.10 4.04
C GLU A 195 -22.44 -9.44 2.69
N LEU A 196 -22.37 -8.47 1.78
CA LEU A 196 -21.62 -8.65 0.54
C LEU A 196 -20.12 -8.77 0.80
N ARG A 197 -19.56 -8.01 1.74
CA ARG A 197 -18.14 -8.15 2.15
C ARG A 197 -17.83 -9.56 2.66
N LYS A 198 -18.68 -10.13 3.52
CA LYS A 198 -18.53 -11.52 3.98
C LYS A 198 -18.53 -12.52 2.82
N LYS A 199 -19.44 -12.35 1.87
CA LYS A 199 -19.49 -13.20 0.66
C LYS A 199 -18.24 -13.06 -0.19
N LYS A 200 -17.75 -11.84 -0.41
CA LYS A 200 -16.52 -11.57 -1.17
C LYS A 200 -15.29 -12.20 -0.50
N LEU A 201 -15.17 -12.07 0.81
CA LEU A 201 -14.10 -12.72 1.59
C LEU A 201 -14.16 -14.25 1.48
N ALA A 202 -15.34 -14.86 1.62
CA ALA A 202 -15.48 -16.31 1.48
C ALA A 202 -15.09 -16.80 0.08
N ARG A 203 -15.47 -16.06 -0.97
CA ARG A 203 -15.08 -16.36 -2.36
C ARG A 203 -13.57 -16.25 -2.55
N PHE A 204 -12.94 -15.23 -1.97
CA PHE A 204 -11.49 -15.07 -1.96
C PHE A 204 -10.79 -16.24 -1.25
N GLU A 205 -11.27 -16.64 -0.09
CA GLU A 205 -10.73 -17.78 0.66
C GLU A 205 -10.85 -19.11 -0.09
N ASN A 206 -11.85 -19.23 -0.97
CA ASN A 206 -12.05 -20.38 -1.86
C ASN A 206 -11.23 -20.32 -3.16
N GLY A 207 -10.39 -19.30 -3.37
CA GLY A 207 -9.56 -19.15 -4.58
C GLY A 207 -10.31 -18.63 -5.81
N GLU A 208 -11.55 -18.15 -5.67
CA GLU A 208 -12.33 -17.67 -6.82
C GLU A 208 -11.76 -16.38 -7.45
N PHE A 209 -10.82 -15.72 -6.75
CA PHE A 209 -10.15 -14.50 -7.20
C PHE A 209 -8.90 -14.78 -8.04
N ASP A 210 -8.41 -16.02 -8.09
CA ASP A 210 -7.22 -16.41 -8.87
C ASP A 210 -7.35 -16.12 -10.38
N ASN A 211 -8.61 -16.08 -10.87
CA ASN A 211 -8.93 -15.86 -12.27
C ASN A 211 -9.22 -14.38 -12.61
N ILE A 212 -9.15 -13.46 -11.65
CA ILE A 212 -9.32 -12.03 -11.94
C ILE A 212 -8.07 -11.55 -12.70
N PRO A 213 -8.23 -11.03 -13.92
CA PRO A 213 -7.09 -10.64 -14.74
C PRO A 213 -6.29 -9.55 -14.05
N ARG A 214 -4.99 -9.80 -13.90
CA ARG A 214 -4.02 -8.82 -13.41
C ARG A 214 -4.02 -7.61 -14.34
N THR A 215 -3.95 -6.40 -13.78
CA THR A 215 -3.83 -5.19 -14.59
C THR A 215 -2.47 -5.22 -15.30
N GLU A 216 -2.46 -5.28 -16.64
CA GLU A 216 -1.25 -5.04 -17.42
C GLU A 216 -0.90 -3.55 -17.32
N GLY A 217 -0.02 -3.18 -16.39
CA GLY A 217 0.34 -1.79 -16.13
C GLY A 217 1.79 -1.64 -15.71
N SER A 218 2.68 -1.38 -16.68
CA SER A 218 4.03 -0.90 -16.42
C SER A 218 3.98 0.52 -15.83
N PHE A 219 4.16 0.67 -14.52
CA PHE A 219 4.41 1.98 -13.91
C PHE A 219 5.85 2.40 -14.15
N LYS A 220 6.15 3.07 -15.27
CA LYS A 220 7.44 3.78 -15.38
C LYS A 220 7.49 4.90 -14.34
N ILE A 221 8.38 4.79 -13.37
CA ILE A 221 8.80 5.93 -12.54
C ILE A 221 9.44 6.96 -13.47
N VAL A 222 8.72 8.06 -13.72
CA VAL A 222 9.19 9.18 -14.54
C VAL A 222 9.54 10.36 -13.64
N SER A 223 10.51 11.17 -14.06
CA SER A 223 10.85 12.40 -13.34
C SER A 223 9.63 13.32 -13.23
N SER A 224 9.60 14.22 -12.23
CA SER A 224 8.49 15.16 -12.05
C SER A 224 8.24 16.02 -13.30
N GLU A 225 9.29 16.34 -14.06
CA GLU A 225 9.18 17.08 -15.32
C GLU A 225 8.59 16.23 -16.45
N GLU A 226 8.95 14.95 -16.55
CA GLU A 226 8.32 14.02 -17.49
C GLU A 226 6.87 13.73 -17.12
N ALA A 227 6.54 13.60 -15.85
CA ALA A 227 5.15 13.45 -15.40
C ALA A 227 4.29 14.64 -15.83
N ILE A 228 4.83 15.87 -15.71
CA ILE A 228 4.14 17.10 -16.14
C ILE A 228 4.03 17.15 -17.67
N ARG A 229 5.09 16.80 -18.42
CA ARG A 229 5.04 16.73 -19.89
C ARG A 229 4.00 15.72 -20.36
N MET A 230 4.05 14.51 -19.82
CA MET A 230 3.09 13.45 -20.11
C MET A 230 1.67 13.86 -19.73
N ALA A 231 1.46 14.56 -18.61
CA ALA A 231 0.13 15.07 -18.25
C ALA A 231 -0.40 16.10 -19.25
N LYS A 232 0.46 16.99 -19.77
CA LYS A 232 0.11 17.98 -20.80
C LYS A 232 -0.12 17.35 -22.18
N GLU A 233 0.63 16.31 -22.54
CA GLU A 233 0.43 15.53 -23.77
C GLU A 233 -0.84 14.67 -23.69
N ARG A 234 -1.13 14.08 -22.51
CA ARG A 234 -2.35 13.31 -22.23
C ARG A 234 -3.64 14.13 -22.29
N GLN A 235 -3.58 15.45 -22.05
CA GLN A 235 -4.71 16.35 -22.28
C GLN A 235 -5.01 16.59 -23.77
N LYS A 236 -4.11 16.20 -24.69
CA LYS A 236 -4.26 16.41 -26.14
C LYS A 236 -4.66 15.15 -26.92
N GLU A 237 -4.52 13.96 -26.33
CA GLU A 237 -4.99 12.72 -26.97
C GLU A 237 -6.46 12.46 -26.59
N GLU A 238 -7.38 12.77 -27.50
CA GLU A 238 -8.74 12.23 -27.43
C GLU A 238 -8.67 10.71 -27.68
N ASP A 239 -8.75 9.91 -26.62
CA ASP A 239 -9.00 8.47 -26.75
C ASP A 239 -10.45 8.29 -27.21
N PRO A 240 -10.70 7.82 -28.45
CA PRO A 240 -12.06 7.70 -28.95
C PRO A 240 -12.91 6.73 -28.12
N GLY A 241 -12.27 5.81 -27.37
CA GLY A 241 -12.95 4.80 -26.58
C GLY A 241 -13.70 3.77 -27.42
N GLU A 242 -14.08 2.66 -26.80
CA GLU A 242 -14.90 1.62 -27.41
C GLU A 242 -16.28 1.62 -26.74
N LEU A 243 -17.36 1.66 -27.52
CA LEU A 243 -18.71 1.59 -26.97
C LEU A 243 -19.05 0.13 -26.68
N VAL A 244 -19.31 -0.20 -25.43
CA VAL A 244 -19.65 -1.55 -24.97
C VAL A 244 -20.85 -1.53 -24.04
N THR A 245 -21.42 -2.71 -23.75
CA THR A 245 -22.62 -2.85 -22.90
C THR A 245 -22.29 -3.68 -21.66
N GLY A 246 -22.72 -3.23 -20.49
CA GLY A 246 -22.53 -3.94 -19.22
C GLY A 246 -23.70 -3.77 -18.26
N VAL A 247 -23.58 -4.33 -17.06
CA VAL A 247 -24.59 -4.25 -15.99
C VAL A 247 -23.99 -3.56 -14.77
N ILE A 248 -24.72 -2.62 -14.16
CA ILE A 248 -24.30 -1.96 -12.93
C ILE A 248 -24.33 -2.98 -11.80
N ASP A 249 -23.17 -3.31 -11.23
CA ASP A 249 -23.05 -4.26 -10.11
C ASP A 249 -23.01 -3.53 -8.76
N ALA A 250 -22.41 -2.35 -8.71
CA ALA A 250 -22.36 -1.52 -7.49
C ALA A 250 -22.27 -0.02 -7.81
N THR A 251 -22.58 0.81 -6.82
CA THR A 251 -22.42 2.27 -6.87
C THR A 251 -21.62 2.75 -5.68
N GLU A 252 -20.61 3.59 -5.91
CA GLU A 252 -19.74 4.15 -4.87
C GLU A 252 -19.61 5.66 -5.04
N SER A 253 -20.20 6.43 -4.11
CA SER A 253 -20.19 7.89 -4.12
C SER A 253 -20.70 8.54 -5.43
N ARG A 254 -19.81 8.67 -6.44
CA ARG A 254 -20.06 9.24 -7.78
C ARG A 254 -19.63 8.34 -8.94
N THR A 255 -19.12 7.15 -8.65
CA THR A 255 -18.61 6.19 -9.65
C THR A 255 -19.45 4.92 -9.60
N TYR A 256 -19.68 4.31 -10.76
CA TYR A 256 -20.46 3.10 -10.96
C TYR A 256 -19.54 1.94 -11.31
N ILE A 257 -19.73 0.79 -10.69
CA ILE A 257 -18.98 -0.43 -11.03
C ILE A 257 -19.80 -1.21 -12.03
N VAL A 258 -19.34 -1.25 -13.29
CA VAL A 258 -20.04 -1.94 -14.38
C VAL A 258 -19.38 -3.27 -14.67
N PHE A 259 -20.15 -4.35 -14.60
CA PHE A 259 -19.73 -5.68 -15.04
C PHE A 259 -19.91 -5.82 -16.57
N TYR A 260 -18.83 -6.18 -17.26
CA TYR A 260 -18.76 -6.36 -18.70
C TYR A 260 -18.55 -7.84 -19.04
N GLU A 261 -19.63 -8.51 -19.42
CA GLU A 261 -19.66 -9.96 -19.67
C GLU A 261 -18.64 -10.48 -20.70
N PRO A 262 -18.44 -9.85 -21.88
CA PRO A 262 -17.55 -10.38 -22.91
C PRO A 262 -16.09 -10.58 -22.45
N GLU A 263 -15.63 -9.80 -21.46
CA GLU A 263 -14.29 -9.98 -20.87
C GLU A 263 -14.34 -10.44 -19.41
N ASN A 264 -15.53 -10.70 -18.85
CA ASN A 264 -15.74 -11.03 -17.44
C ASN A 264 -15.02 -10.05 -16.49
N ARG A 265 -15.13 -8.74 -16.79
CA ARG A 265 -14.36 -7.67 -16.13
C ARG A 265 -15.27 -6.62 -15.49
N TYR A 266 -14.78 -6.03 -14.40
CA TYR A 266 -15.39 -4.87 -13.78
C TYR A 266 -14.71 -3.58 -14.25
N ILE A 267 -15.52 -2.59 -14.63
CA ILE A 267 -15.07 -1.32 -15.19
C ILE A 267 -15.64 -0.19 -14.32
N PRO A 268 -14.80 0.48 -13.51
CA PRO A 268 -15.18 1.71 -12.82
C PRO A 268 -15.57 2.77 -13.86
N SER A 269 -16.78 3.29 -13.75
CA SER A 269 -17.38 4.13 -14.76
C SER A 269 -18.00 5.39 -14.15
N ASP A 270 -17.71 6.53 -14.77
CA ASP A 270 -18.32 7.81 -14.40
C ASP A 270 -19.61 8.01 -15.21
N LEU A 271 -20.51 8.86 -14.72
CA LEU A 271 -21.72 9.23 -15.47
C LEU A 271 -21.36 10.24 -16.56
N SER A 272 -21.87 10.06 -17.78
CA SER A 272 -21.84 11.13 -18.78
C SER A 272 -22.60 12.36 -18.25
N GLU A 273 -22.10 13.56 -18.54
CA GLU A 273 -22.80 14.82 -18.24
C GLU A 273 -24.13 14.94 -18.99
N GLU A 274 -24.30 14.17 -20.08
CA GLU A 274 -25.52 14.15 -20.90
C GLU A 274 -26.62 13.21 -20.37
N LEU A 275 -26.32 12.41 -19.33
CA LEU A 275 -27.24 11.41 -18.81
C LEU A 275 -28.03 11.96 -17.61
N ASP A 276 -29.29 12.33 -17.85
CA ASP A 276 -30.16 12.93 -16.82
C ASP A 276 -30.68 11.95 -15.76
N ILE A 277 -30.61 10.63 -16.04
CA ILE A 277 -31.15 9.60 -15.17
C ILE A 277 -30.00 8.82 -14.54
N LYS A 278 -30.00 8.70 -13.21
CA LYS A 278 -29.02 7.89 -12.48
C LYS A 278 -29.34 6.40 -12.64
N PRO A 279 -28.41 5.59 -13.15
CA PRO A 279 -28.55 4.14 -13.18
C PRO A 279 -28.65 3.55 -11.77
N ALA A 280 -29.44 2.50 -11.63
CA ALA A 280 -29.52 1.67 -10.43
C ALA A 280 -28.68 0.39 -10.58
N VAL A 281 -28.37 -0.25 -9.46
CA VAL A 281 -27.77 -1.59 -9.46
C VAL A 281 -28.73 -2.56 -10.16
N GLY A 282 -28.19 -3.35 -11.10
CA GLY A 282 -28.93 -4.24 -11.99
C GLY A 282 -29.30 -3.61 -13.35
N ASP A 283 -29.16 -2.30 -13.52
CA ASP A 283 -29.43 -1.66 -14.81
C ASP A 283 -28.40 -2.07 -15.85
N LYS A 284 -28.89 -2.37 -17.05
CA LYS A 284 -28.05 -2.59 -18.21
C LYS A 284 -27.69 -1.24 -18.83
N VAL A 285 -26.42 -0.99 -19.10
CA VAL A 285 -25.92 0.32 -19.54
C VAL A 285 -24.99 0.19 -20.74
N ARG A 286 -25.00 1.22 -21.59
CA ARG A 286 -23.95 1.43 -22.57
C ARG A 286 -22.86 2.30 -21.97
N LEU A 287 -21.63 1.81 -22.03
CA LEU A 287 -20.45 2.53 -21.57
C LEU A 287 -19.47 2.78 -22.72
N LEU A 288 -18.81 3.92 -22.67
CA LEU A 288 -17.62 4.19 -23.47
C LEU A 288 -16.40 3.74 -22.67
N LYS A 289 -15.88 2.54 -22.97
CA LYS A 289 -14.68 1.97 -22.38
C LYS A 289 -13.45 2.71 -22.90
N LYS A 290 -12.71 3.37 -22.02
CA LYS A 290 -11.43 4.00 -22.33
C LYS A 290 -10.29 2.98 -22.16
N LYS A 291 -9.17 3.19 -22.85
CA LYS A 291 -8.02 2.27 -22.83
C LYS A 291 -7.41 2.01 -21.44
N ARG A 292 -7.70 2.86 -20.45
CA ARG A 292 -7.14 2.79 -19.09
C ARG A 292 -8.07 2.14 -18.05
N GLY A 293 -9.00 1.30 -18.49
CA GLY A 293 -9.86 0.54 -17.57
C GLY A 293 -10.94 1.36 -16.88
N ARG A 294 -11.19 2.61 -17.31
CA ARG A 294 -12.35 3.41 -16.88
C ARG A 294 -13.39 3.51 -17.98
N GLY A 295 -14.67 3.54 -17.60
CA GLY A 295 -15.81 3.74 -18.48
C GLY A 295 -16.46 5.11 -18.30
N ILE A 296 -17.24 5.53 -19.29
CA ILE A 296 -18.24 6.61 -19.13
C ILE A 296 -19.59 6.02 -19.50
N ILE A 297 -20.56 6.04 -18.58
CA ILE A 297 -21.91 5.56 -18.85
C ILE A 297 -22.62 6.59 -19.74
N MET A 298 -22.97 6.15 -20.95
CA MET A 298 -23.58 6.98 -21.98
C MET A 298 -25.11 6.89 -21.96
N SER A 299 -25.66 5.71 -21.67
CA SER A 299 -27.12 5.51 -21.58
C SER A 299 -27.48 4.26 -20.78
N ILE A 300 -28.72 4.23 -20.29
CA ILE A 300 -29.36 3.05 -19.70
C ILE A 300 -30.15 2.34 -20.82
N GLU A 301 -29.97 1.02 -20.96
CA GLU A 301 -30.75 0.19 -21.88
C GLU A 301 -32.10 -0.17 -21.24
N ALA A 302 -33.17 -0.09 -22.04
CA ALA A 302 -34.53 -0.46 -21.64
C ALA A 302 -34.75 -1.97 -21.67
#